data_AF-A0AAJ3P393-F1
#
_entry.id   AF-A0AAJ3P393-F1
#
_cell.length_a   1.000
_cell.length_b   1.000
_cell.length_c   1.000
_cell.angle_alpha   90.00
_cell.angle_beta   90.00
_cell.angle_gamma   90.00
#
_symmetry.space_group_name_H-M   'P 1'
#
loop_
_entity.id
_entity.type
_entity.pdbx_description
1 polymer ?
#
loop_
_entity_poly.entity_id
_entity_poly.type
_entity_poly.pdbx_seq_one_letter_code
_entity_poly.pdbx_strand_id
1 'polypeptide(L)'
;MKAILGFDRLLMPRVLVFFYWLAMVLTLIGGVFSIFSGNFLLGLAYTVIGLISCRMTFELIMIAFKNNEYLRRIAESVSKNSAE
;
A
#
# COMPACT_ATOMS: atom_id res chain seq x y z
N MET A 1 0.68 -27.91 8.64
CA MET A 1 0.96 -26.90 7.59
C MET A 1 -0.34 -26.46 6.91
N LYS A 2 -1.22 -25.73 7.63
CA LYS A 2 -2.47 -25.19 7.06
C LYS A 2 -2.91 -23.85 7.68
N ALA A 3 -2.07 -23.28 8.57
CA ALA A 3 -2.37 -22.06 9.31
C ALA A 3 -1.61 -20.83 8.80
N ILE A 4 -0.69 -20.98 7.84
CA ILE A 4 0.07 -19.86 7.25
C ILE A 4 -0.75 -19.13 6.15
N LEU A 5 -1.83 -19.76 5.67
CA LEU A 5 -2.78 -19.16 4.72
C LEU A 5 -4.07 -18.68 5.38
N GLY A 6 -4.20 -18.81 6.70
CA GLY A 6 -5.24 -18.15 7.46
C GLY A 6 -4.83 -16.70 7.68
N PHE A 7 -5.36 -15.80 6.86
CA PHE A 7 -5.34 -14.34 7.09
C PHE A 7 -6.19 -13.97 8.33
N ASP A 8 -5.95 -14.64 9.45
CA ASP A 8 -6.72 -14.47 10.69
C ASP A 8 -6.42 -13.11 11.33
N ARG A 9 -5.14 -12.72 11.28
CA ARG A 9 -4.73 -11.32 11.38
C ARG A 9 -4.50 -10.78 9.99
N LEU A 10 -5.28 -9.77 9.62
CA LEU A 10 -5.01 -8.86 8.51
C LEU A 10 -3.62 -8.23 8.72
N LEU A 11 -2.55 -8.96 8.37
CA LEU A 11 -1.17 -8.47 8.31
C LEU A 11 -1.00 -7.44 7.17
N MET A 12 -2.04 -7.29 6.35
CA MET A 12 -2.06 -6.48 5.15
C MET A 12 -1.62 -5.02 5.36
N PRO A 13 -2.04 -4.28 6.41
CA PRO A 13 -1.67 -2.88 6.55
C PRO A 13 -0.17 -2.70 6.79
N ARG A 14 0.47 -3.56 7.60
CA ARG A 14 1.91 -3.46 7.90
C ARG A 14 2.77 -3.86 6.69
N VAL A 15 2.37 -4.91 5.99
CA VAL A 15 3.08 -5.35 4.77
C VAL A 15 3.01 -4.27 3.70
N LEU A 16 1.87 -3.60 3.54
CA LEU A 16 1.71 -2.51 2.58
C LEU A 16 2.66 -1.33 2.87
N VAL A 17 2.84 -0.96 4.13
CA VAL A 17 3.76 0.12 4.53
C VAL A 17 5.22 -0.22 4.18
N PHE A 18 5.61 -1.49 4.31
CA PHE A 18 6.93 -1.95 3.88
C PHE A 18 7.13 -1.80 2.37
N PHE A 19 6.15 -2.23 1.57
CA PHE A 19 6.18 -2.05 0.11
C PHE A 19 6.15 -0.59 -0.31
N TYR A 20 5.41 0.26 0.41
CA TYR A 20 5.38 1.70 0.16
C TYR A 20 6.79 2.31 0.29
N TRP A 21 7.52 2.00 1.37
CA TRP A 21 8.88 2.48 1.55
C TRP A 21 9.84 1.94 0.49
N LEU A 22 9.72 0.65 0.15
CA LEU A 22 10.51 0.05 -0.91
C LEU A 22 10.27 0.74 -2.26
N ALA A 23 9.01 0.95 -2.64
CA ALA A 23 8.65 1.61 -3.89
C ALA A 23 9.18 3.05 -3.94
N MET A 24 9.06 3.81 -2.85
CA MET A 24 9.60 5.17 -2.74
C MET A 24 11.12 5.22 -2.96
N VAL A 25 11.87 4.29 -2.36
CA VAL A 25 13.32 4.20 -2.54
C VAL A 25 13.65 3.86 -3.99
N LEU A 26 12.94 2.92 -4.60
CA LEU A 26 13.13 2.56 -6.01
C LEU A 26 12.84 3.73 -6.96
N THR A 27 11.76 4.48 -6.72
CA THR A 27 11.43 5.67 -7.51
C THR A 27 12.53 6.73 -7.39
N LEU A 28 13.08 6.96 -6.19
CA LEU A 28 14.20 7.87 -6.00
C LEU A 28 15.47 7.40 -6.74
N ILE A 29 15.83 6.13 -6.63
CA ILE A 29 17.01 5.58 -7.32
C ILE A 29 16.85 5.67 -8.85
N GLY A 30 15.68 5.30 -9.37
CA GLY A 30 15.39 5.40 -10.81
C GLY A 30 15.40 6.84 -11.32
N GLY A 31 14.91 7.77 -10.52
CA GLY A 31 14.99 9.21 -10.77
C GLY A 31 16.42 9.73 -10.87
N VAL A 32 17.25 9.39 -9.87
CA VAL A 32 18.68 9.74 -9.85
C VAL A 32 19.40 9.16 -11.07
N PHE A 33 19.18 7.87 -11.38
CA PHE A 33 19.80 7.22 -12.53
C PHE A 33 19.43 7.89 -13.87
N SER A 34 18.17 8.32 -14.01
CA SER A 34 17.68 9.04 -15.20
C SER A 34 18.34 10.41 -15.37
N ILE A 35 18.63 11.10 -14.26
CA ILE A 35 19.38 12.36 -14.26
C ILE A 35 20.82 12.14 -14.73
N PHE A 36 21.51 11.10 -14.23
CA PHE A 36 22.87 10.75 -14.66
C PHE A 36 22.94 10.29 -16.12
N SER A 37 21.85 9.77 -16.68
CA SER A 37 21.75 9.35 -18.08
C SER A 37 21.58 10.52 -19.08
N GLY A 38 21.75 11.78 -18.63
CA GLY A 38 21.73 12.98 -19.48
C GLY A 38 20.35 13.59 -19.71
N ASN A 39 19.28 12.98 -19.19
CA ASN A 39 17.91 13.46 -19.35
C ASN A 39 17.40 14.13 -18.06
N PHE A 40 18.03 15.24 -17.66
CA PHE A 40 17.75 15.92 -16.38
C PHE A 40 16.27 16.27 -16.18
N LEU A 41 15.65 16.90 -17.17
CA LEU A 41 14.26 17.38 -17.06
C LEU A 41 13.26 16.22 -16.99
N LEU A 42 13.50 15.17 -17.76
CA LEU A 42 12.70 13.95 -17.80
C LEU A 42 12.84 13.15 -16.50
N GLY A 43 14.07 13.02 -15.98
CA GLY A 43 14.34 12.38 -14.69
C GLY A 43 13.70 13.11 -13.52
N LEU A 44 13.74 14.45 -13.52
CA LEU A 44 13.06 15.27 -12.51
C LEU A 44 11.54 15.09 -12.57
N ALA A 45 10.95 15.20 -13.76
CA ALA A 45 9.50 15.04 -13.95
C ALA A 45 9.04 13.63 -13.55
N TYR A 46 9.79 12.59 -13.95
CA TYR A 46 9.53 11.20 -13.56
C TYR A 46 9.58 11.00 -12.05
N THR A 47 10.58 11.58 -11.37
CA THR A 47 10.71 11.47 -9.92
C THR A 47 9.54 12.12 -9.21
N VAL A 48 9.17 13.34 -9.59
CA VAL A 48 8.07 14.09 -8.96
C VAL A 48 6.74 13.38 -9.17
N ILE A 49 6.41 13.04 -10.42
CA ILE A 49 5.15 12.36 -10.75
C ILE A 49 5.13 10.98 -10.12
N GLY A 50 6.23 10.22 -10.17
CA GLY A 50 6.36 8.90 -9.59
C GLY A 50 6.12 8.89 -8.08
N LEU A 51 6.70 9.87 -7.34
CA LEU A 51 6.48 10.00 -5.90
C LEU A 51 5.02 10.31 -5.55
N ILE A 52 4.38 11.23 -6.31
CA ILE A 52 2.97 11.59 -6.11
C ILE A 52 2.07 10.40 -6.42
N SER A 53 2.25 9.75 -7.57
CA SER A 53 1.47 8.58 -7.97
C SER A 53 1.65 7.43 -6.97
N CYS A 54 2.89 7.17 -6.52
CA CYS A 54 3.17 6.17 -5.50
C CYS A 54 2.38 6.46 -4.21
N ARG A 55 2.46 7.69 -3.69
CA ARG A 55 1.68 8.11 -2.51
C ARG A 55 0.18 7.85 -2.68
N MET A 56 -0.40 8.35 -3.77
CA MET A 56 -1.84 8.22 -4.03
C MET A 56 -2.27 6.75 -4.13
N THR A 57 -1.54 5.92 -4.88
CA THR A 57 -1.91 4.51 -5.05
C THR A 57 -1.85 3.75 -3.72
N PHE A 58 -0.80 3.94 -2.92
CA PHE A 58 -0.68 3.24 -1.63
C PHE A 58 -1.72 3.70 -0.60
N GLU A 59 -2.10 4.99 -0.59
CA GLU A 59 -3.20 5.48 0.26
C GLU A 59 -4.54 4.86 -0.13
N LEU A 60 -4.86 4.81 -1.43
CA LEU A 60 -6.09 4.19 -1.92
C LEU A 60 -6.17 2.71 -1.56
N ILE A 61 -5.07 1.97 -1.72
CA ILE A 61 -5.01 0.55 -1.35
C ILE A 61 -5.21 0.39 0.17
N MET A 62 -4.57 1.23 0.99
CA MET A 62 -4.73 1.18 2.45
C MET A 62 -6.17 1.48 2.89
N ILE A 63 -6.83 2.45 2.24
CA ILE A 63 -8.25 2.77 2.50
C ILE A 63 -9.14 1.57 2.14
N ALA A 64 -8.91 0.92 0.99
CA ALA A 64 -9.68 -0.26 0.60
C ALA A 64 -9.54 -1.40 1.62
N PHE A 65 -8.33 -1.65 2.14
CA PHE A 65 -8.14 -2.64 3.21
C PHE A 65 -8.82 -2.27 4.52
N LYS A 66 -8.76 -1.00 4.92
CA LYS A 66 -9.51 -0.51 6.09
C LYS A 66 -11.01 -0.72 5.91
N ASN A 67 -11.56 -0.43 4.73
CA ASN A 67 -12.98 -0.64 4.45
C ASN A 67 -13.39 -2.12 4.61
N ASN A 68 -12.57 -3.04 4.10
CA ASN A 68 -12.81 -4.48 4.29
C ASN A 68 -12.76 -4.91 5.76
N GLU A 69 -11.83 -4.33 6.55
CA GLU A 69 -11.77 -4.58 8.00
C GLU A 69 -13.01 -4.04 8.73
N TYR A 70 -13.51 -2.86 8.35
CA TYR A 70 -14.75 -2.29 8.90
C TYR A 70 -15.97 -3.16 8.59
N LEU A 71 -16.13 -3.62 7.35
CA LEU A 71 -17.22 -4.52 6.96
C LEU A 71 -17.18 -5.83 7.75
N ARG A 72 -15.98 -6.40 7.96
CA ARG A 72 -15.82 -7.61 8.78
C ARG A 72 -16.25 -7.38 10.23
N ARG A 73 -15.87 -6.25 10.83
CA ARG A 73 -16.30 -5.89 12.20
C ARG A 73 -17.81 -5.71 12.32
N ILE A 74 -18.44 -5.11 11.31
CA ILE A 74 -19.90 -4.95 11.30
C ILE A 74 -20.58 -6.33 11.22
N ALA A 75 -20.14 -7.20 10.32
CA ALA A 75 -20.68 -8.56 10.20
C ALA A 75 -20.57 -9.36 11.52
N GLU A 76 -19.41 -9.30 12.19
CA GLU A 76 -19.19 -9.94 13.49
C GLU A 76 -20.07 -9.35 14.60
N SER A 77 -20.29 -8.03 14.61
CA SER A 77 -21.17 -7.38 15.59
C SER A 77 -22.64 -7.75 15.41
N VAL A 78 -23.10 -7.85 14.16
CA VAL A 78 -24.47 -8.25 13.82
C VAL A 78 -24.72 -9.70 14.20
N SER A 79 -23.78 -10.62 13.92
CA SER A 79 -23.96 -12.04 14.28
C SER A 79 -24.04 -12.26 15.79
N LYS A 80 -23.30 -11.47 16.58
CA LYS A 80 -23.35 -11.57 18.05
C LYS A 80 -24.71 -11.13 18.59
N ASN A 81 -25.28 -10.05 18.05
CA ASN A 81 -26.55 -9.48 18.50
C ASN A 81 -27.79 -10.32 18.09
N SER A 82 -27.65 -11.28 17.18
CA SER A 82 -28.70 -12.25 16.84
C SER A 82 -28.61 -13.55 17.65
N ALA A 83 -27.56 -13.74 18.45
CA ALA A 83 -27.39 -14.90 19.33
C ALA A 83 -27.74 -14.60 20.80
N GLU A 84 -27.94 -13.32 21.14
CA GLU A 84 -28.53 -12.83 22.41
C GLU A 84 -30.02 -12.54 22.21
#